data_AF-V5GPT1-F1
#
_entry.id   AF-V5GPT1-F1
#
_cell.length_a   1.000
_cell.length_b   1.000
_cell.length_c   1.000
_cell.angle_alpha   90.00
_cell.angle_beta   90.00
_cell.angle_gamma   90.00
#
_symmetry.space_group_name_H-M   'P 1'
#
loop_
_entity.id
_entity.type
_entity.pdbx_description
1 polymer ?
#
loop_
_entity_poly.entity_id
_entity_poly.type
_entity_poly.pdbx_seq_one_letter_code
_entity_poly.pdbx_strand_id
1 'polypeptide(L)'
;IYYLKTNEADWPLQKHIKGVLEDINENLQNSIFLFDGESKEGEESLESIGKKKKAPRSTSSKSQSDSQDTKSMKVSIFQSCSSDPSKGDSLGVFQSASQLRIVGQVACELWLQPKISINDASNAVKQDIMRSLSTRLEMHWDSLTEEENSEDINCVHEPPRRVLVTLPHSKITLSDYLFPGEGAQDAKISVEELLDVKIDGKLKIKDVEGQADISEYYSSGLESDSDEVLPKLPTDTNKFMYIVGLGVALLVLILSLL
;
A
#
# COMPACT_ATOMS: atom_id res chain seq x y z
N ILE A 1 1.58 -3.87 16.13
CA ILE A 1 2.51 -2.99 16.87
C ILE A 1 3.71 -3.84 17.21
N TYR A 2 4.91 -3.37 16.91
CA TYR A 2 6.16 -4.06 17.17
C TYR A 2 6.86 -3.38 18.33
N TYR A 3 7.16 -4.12 19.40
CA TYR A 3 7.77 -3.56 20.61
C TYR A 3 9.27 -3.82 20.63
N LEU A 4 10.05 -2.77 20.83
CA LEU A 4 11.51 -2.86 20.91
C LEU A 4 11.91 -3.17 22.35
N LYS A 5 12.66 -4.25 22.55
CA LYS A 5 13.22 -4.57 23.87
C LYS A 5 14.35 -3.61 24.23
N THR A 6 14.60 -3.41 25.52
CA THR A 6 15.65 -2.51 26.00
C THR A 6 17.05 -2.83 25.47
N ASN A 7 17.35 -4.11 25.23
CA ASN A 7 18.63 -4.55 24.67
C ASN A 7 18.70 -4.49 23.13
N GLU A 8 17.60 -4.13 22.48
CA GLU A 8 17.48 -4.04 21.02
C GLU A 8 17.27 -2.59 20.57
N ALA A 9 17.09 -1.64 21.50
CA ALA A 9 16.75 -0.25 21.21
C ALA A 9 17.78 0.49 20.32
N ASP A 10 19.06 0.16 20.48
CA ASP A 10 20.15 0.78 19.72
C ASP A 10 20.42 0.08 18.38
N TRP A 11 19.59 -0.88 17.96
CA TRP A 11 19.76 -1.53 16.67
C TRP A 11 19.38 -0.57 15.52
N PRO A 12 19.99 -0.73 14.33
CA PRO A 12 19.61 0.06 13.17
C PRO A 12 18.12 -0.12 12.84
N LEU A 13 17.45 0.95 12.42
CA LEU A 13 16.05 0.94 11.99
C LEU A 13 15.76 -0.18 10.98
N GLN A 14 16.68 -0.40 10.03
CA GLN A 14 16.60 -1.49 9.05
C GLN A 14 16.37 -2.86 9.70
N LYS A 15 17.01 -3.12 10.84
CA LYS A 15 16.88 -4.40 11.55
C LYS A 15 15.50 -4.55 12.19
N HIS A 16 14.95 -3.48 12.76
CA HIS A 16 13.59 -3.47 13.29
C HIS A 16 12.55 -3.65 12.18
N ILE A 17 12.71 -2.95 11.06
CA ILE A 17 11.86 -3.08 9.87
C ILE A 17 11.85 -4.53 9.36
N LYS A 18 13.02 -5.19 9.29
CA LYS A 18 13.11 -6.61 8.92
C LYS A 18 12.31 -7.51 9.86
N GLY A 19 12.39 -7.28 11.17
CA GLY A 19 11.58 -8.01 12.15
C GLY A 19 10.08 -7.84 11.91
N VAL A 20 9.63 -6.62 11.61
CA VAL A 20 8.21 -6.37 11.27
C VAL A 20 7.80 -7.09 9.98
N LEU A 21 8.65 -7.09 8.95
CA LEU A 21 8.39 -7.82 7.71
C LEU A 21 8.33 -9.33 7.92
N GLU A 22 9.16 -9.88 8.80
CA GLU A 22 9.13 -11.30 9.19
C GLU A 22 7.79 -11.65 9.88
N ASP A 23 7.34 -10.83 10.83
CA ASP A 23 6.04 -11.00 11.50
C ASP A 23 4.88 -10.95 10.50
N ILE A 24 4.89 -9.99 9.57
CA ILE A 24 3.87 -9.87 8.52
C ILE A 24 3.90 -11.11 7.61
N ASN A 25 5.08 -11.59 7.22
CA ASN A 25 5.21 -12.78 6.40
C ASN A 25 4.66 -14.02 7.11
N GLU A 26 5.00 -14.23 8.39
CA GLU A 26 4.46 -15.34 9.18
C GLU A 26 2.92 -15.29 9.25
N ASN A 27 2.37 -14.11 9.50
CA ASN A 27 0.92 -13.89 9.51
C ASN A 27 0.28 -14.21 8.16
N LEU A 28 0.91 -13.82 7.04
CA LEU A 28 0.48 -14.15 5.69
C LEU A 28 0.59 -15.65 5.42
N GLN A 29 1.63 -16.33 5.90
CA GLN A 29 1.76 -17.78 5.69
C GLN A 29 0.62 -18.56 6.33
N ASN A 30 0.17 -18.12 7.51
CA ASN A 30 -0.92 -18.71 8.28
C ASN A 30 -2.31 -18.17 7.92
N SER A 31 -2.42 -17.31 6.90
CA SER A 31 -3.69 -16.71 6.50
C SER A 31 -4.54 -17.62 5.60
N ILE A 32 -5.86 -17.39 5.64
CA ILE A 32 -6.86 -18.07 4.83
C ILE A 32 -7.21 -17.19 3.62
N PHE A 33 -7.20 -17.79 2.44
CA PHE A 33 -7.49 -17.11 1.17
C PHE A 33 -8.86 -17.54 0.63
N LEU A 34 -9.73 -16.57 0.37
CA LEU A 34 -11.00 -16.77 -0.32
C LEU A 34 -10.94 -16.12 -1.70
N PHE A 35 -11.18 -16.92 -2.74
CA PHE A 35 -11.20 -16.49 -4.14
C PHE A 35 -12.66 -16.33 -4.57
N ASP A 36 -13.09 -15.11 -4.90
CA ASP A 36 -14.50 -14.72 -5.08
C ASP A 36 -15.41 -15.14 -3.90
N GLY A 37 -14.84 -15.18 -2.69
CA GLY A 37 -15.54 -15.62 -1.47
C GLY A 37 -15.60 -17.15 -1.29
N GLU A 38 -15.05 -17.94 -2.20
CA GLU A 38 -14.97 -19.40 -2.10
C GLU A 38 -13.58 -19.85 -1.60
N SER A 39 -13.56 -20.82 -0.68
CA SER A 39 -12.35 -21.55 -0.29
C SER A 39 -12.33 -22.90 -0.99
N LYS A 40 -11.17 -23.29 -1.53
CA LYS A 40 -10.96 -24.58 -2.19
C LYS A 40 -9.69 -25.26 -1.69
N GLU A 41 -9.57 -26.56 -1.97
CA GLU A 41 -8.35 -27.30 -1.70
C GLU A 41 -7.19 -26.77 -2.56
N GLY A 42 -5.96 -26.81 -2.02
CA GLY A 42 -4.79 -26.19 -2.63
C GLY A 42 -4.47 -26.69 -4.04
N GLU A 43 -4.71 -27.98 -4.32
CA GLU A 43 -4.43 -28.61 -5.62
C GLU A 43 -5.53 -28.36 -6.67
N GLU A 44 -6.70 -27.85 -6.28
CA GLU A 44 -7.73 -27.51 -7.26
C GLU A 44 -7.25 -26.35 -8.14
N SER A 45 -7.69 -26.35 -9.41
CA SER A 45 -7.37 -25.30 -10.36
C SER A 45 -8.19 -24.03 -10.09
N LEU A 46 -7.59 -22.85 -10.26
CA LEU A 46 -8.22 -21.54 -10.04
C LEU A 46 -9.51 -21.36 -10.86
N GLU A 47 -9.56 -21.87 -12.10
CA GLU A 47 -10.75 -21.78 -12.96
C GLU A 47 -11.97 -22.56 -12.46
N SER A 48 -11.77 -23.41 -11.45
CA SER A 48 -12.85 -24.21 -10.85
C SER A 48 -13.70 -23.39 -9.87
N ILE A 49 -13.22 -22.23 -9.41
CA ILE A 49 -13.96 -21.28 -8.57
C ILE A 49 -15.20 -20.77 -9.31
N GLY A 50 -16.37 -20.84 -8.67
CA GLY A 50 -17.67 -20.47 -9.24
C GLY A 50 -18.26 -21.50 -10.23
N LYS A 51 -17.57 -22.61 -10.53
CA LYS A 51 -18.13 -23.72 -11.33
C LYS A 51 -18.72 -24.77 -10.39
N LYS A 52 -20.06 -24.89 -10.35
CA LYS A 52 -20.74 -26.00 -9.65
C LYS A 52 -20.33 -27.34 -10.29
N LYS A 53 -19.86 -28.31 -9.48
CA LYS A 53 -19.56 -29.69 -9.92
C LYS A 53 -20.80 -30.26 -10.64
N LYS A 54 -20.75 -30.42 -11.97
CA LYS A 54 -21.82 -31.09 -12.73
C LYS A 54 -21.75 -32.60 -12.47
N ALA A 55 -22.88 -33.21 -12.15
CA ALA A 55 -23.05 -34.66 -12.13
C ALA A 55 -22.76 -35.27 -13.52
N PRO A 56 -22.29 -36.52 -13.61
CA PRO A 56 -21.89 -37.11 -14.88
C PRO A 56 -23.13 -37.51 -15.67
N ARG A 57 -23.47 -36.74 -16.72
CA ARG A 57 -24.27 -37.27 -17.85
C ARG A 57 -24.12 -36.46 -19.13
N SER A 58 -23.83 -37.23 -20.18
CA SER A 58 -23.97 -36.99 -21.63
C SER A 58 -23.41 -35.71 -22.23
N THR A 59 -22.35 -35.91 -23.02
CA THR A 59 -22.04 -35.26 -24.31
C THR A 59 -23.09 -34.25 -24.80
N SER A 60 -22.80 -32.97 -24.60
CA SER A 60 -23.26 -31.92 -25.51
C SER A 60 -22.10 -30.98 -25.79
N SER A 61 -21.66 -31.01 -27.04
CA SER A 61 -20.71 -30.09 -27.64
C SER A 61 -21.26 -28.67 -27.53
N LYS A 62 -20.66 -27.85 -26.66
CA LYS A 62 -20.84 -26.40 -26.71
C LYS A 62 -19.61 -25.79 -27.35
N SER A 63 -19.86 -25.26 -28.55
CA SER A 63 -19.00 -24.37 -29.32
C SER A 63 -18.20 -23.44 -28.42
N GLN A 64 -16.89 -23.66 -28.42
CA GLN A 64 -15.90 -22.82 -27.78
C GLN A 64 -15.77 -21.55 -28.63
N SER A 65 -16.52 -20.52 -28.29
CA SER A 65 -16.23 -19.17 -28.78
C SER A 65 -14.99 -18.69 -28.03
N ASP A 66 -13.84 -18.76 -28.69
CA ASP A 66 -12.55 -18.23 -28.25
C ASP A 66 -12.57 -16.68 -28.21
N SER A 67 -13.41 -16.09 -27.34
CA SER A 67 -13.08 -14.80 -26.75
C SER A 67 -12.32 -15.09 -25.47
N GLN A 68 -11.01 -14.80 -25.47
CA GLN A 68 -10.18 -14.80 -24.26
C GLN A 68 -10.63 -13.65 -23.35
N ASP A 69 -11.81 -13.80 -22.75
CA ASP A 69 -12.32 -12.85 -21.77
C ASP A 69 -11.58 -13.08 -20.45
N THR A 70 -10.79 -12.06 -20.09
CA THR A 70 -10.05 -12.00 -18.84
C THR A 70 -11.03 -11.94 -17.68
N LYS A 71 -11.18 -13.07 -16.95
CA LYS A 71 -12.00 -13.13 -15.73
C LYS A 71 -11.25 -12.42 -14.59
N SER A 72 -11.84 -11.37 -14.04
CA SER A 72 -11.38 -10.76 -12.78
C SER A 72 -11.88 -11.58 -11.60
N MET A 73 -11.06 -11.70 -10.56
CA MET A 73 -11.35 -12.45 -9.34
C MET A 73 -10.90 -11.63 -8.14
N LYS A 74 -11.74 -11.53 -7.11
CA LYS A 74 -11.39 -10.85 -5.86
C LYS A 74 -10.83 -11.86 -4.87
N VAL A 75 -9.66 -11.57 -4.33
CA VAL A 75 -9.07 -12.36 -3.25
C VAL A 75 -9.29 -11.65 -1.93
N SER A 76 -9.80 -12.37 -0.93
CA SER A 76 -9.91 -11.88 0.45
C SER A 76 -8.99 -12.70 1.34
N ILE A 77 -8.19 -12.02 2.16
CA ILE A 77 -7.19 -12.64 3.03
C ILE A 77 -7.65 -12.44 4.46
N PHE A 78 -7.73 -13.53 5.22
CA PHE A 78 -8.14 -13.52 6.62
C PHE A 78 -7.06 -14.11 7.49
N GLN A 79 -6.75 -13.43 8.59
CA GLN A 79 -5.86 -13.96 9.61
C GLN A 79 -6.69 -14.58 10.73
N SER A 80 -6.24 -15.73 11.24
CA SER A 80 -6.84 -16.32 12.43
C SER A 80 -6.60 -15.40 13.62
N CYS A 81 -7.68 -14.91 14.22
CA CYS A 81 -7.63 -14.25 15.52
C CYS A 81 -7.57 -15.33 16.60
N SER A 82 -6.45 -16.04 16.71
CA SER A 82 -6.27 -17.04 17.76
C SER A 82 -5.97 -16.36 19.08
N SER A 83 -7.01 -15.89 19.77
CA SER A 83 -7.00 -15.89 21.23
C SER A 83 -7.31 -17.32 21.65
N ASP A 84 -6.28 -18.17 21.68
CA ASP A 84 -6.39 -19.56 22.13
C ASP A 84 -6.57 -19.57 23.66
N PRO A 85 -7.78 -19.86 24.20
CA PRO A 85 -8.00 -19.85 25.64
C PRO A 85 -7.29 -21.02 26.36
N SER A 86 -6.75 -22.00 25.61
CA SER A 86 -6.02 -23.16 26.16
C SER A 86 -4.52 -22.91 26.32
N LYS A 87 -3.95 -21.96 25.55
CA LYS A 87 -2.70 -21.30 25.90
C LYS A 87 -3.07 -20.25 26.94
N GLY A 88 -3.06 -20.65 28.21
CA GLY A 88 -3.34 -19.74 29.32
C GLY A 88 -2.68 -18.40 29.05
N ASP A 89 -3.50 -17.35 29.00
CA ASP A 89 -3.12 -15.99 28.63
C ASP A 89 -2.02 -15.56 29.61
N SER A 90 -0.76 -15.88 29.28
CA SER A 90 0.37 -15.44 30.03
C SER A 90 0.49 -13.97 29.67
N LEU A 91 -0.30 -13.16 30.36
CA LEU A 91 -0.28 -11.71 30.29
C LEU A 91 1.08 -11.28 30.83
N GLY A 92 2.09 -11.38 29.96
CA GLY A 92 3.46 -11.06 30.26
C GLY A 92 3.62 -9.56 30.13
N VAL A 93 3.74 -8.88 31.26
CA VAL A 93 4.21 -7.50 31.25
C VAL A 93 5.71 -7.56 30.99
N PHE A 94 6.15 -6.94 29.90
CA PHE A 94 7.56 -6.75 29.61
C PHE A 94 7.85 -5.27 29.46
N GLN A 95 9.06 -4.86 29.82
CA GLN A 95 9.52 -3.49 29.64
C GLN A 95 9.99 -3.31 28.20
N SER A 96 9.36 -2.40 27.45
CA SER A 96 9.78 -1.97 26.12
C SER A 96 10.50 -0.63 26.21
N ALA A 97 11.55 -0.44 25.42
CA ALA A 97 12.21 0.85 25.29
C ALA A 97 11.48 1.78 24.31
N SER A 98 10.90 1.22 23.25
CA SER A 98 10.13 1.95 22.25
C SER A 98 9.14 1.03 21.52
N GLN A 99 8.31 1.59 20.64
CA GLN A 99 7.41 0.85 19.77
C GLN A 99 7.47 1.38 18.33
N LEU A 100 7.37 0.47 17.37
CA LEU A 100 7.21 0.77 15.96
C LEU A 100 5.80 0.35 15.52
N ARG A 101 5.09 1.25 14.84
CA ARG A 101 3.76 0.98 14.31
C ARG A 101 3.75 1.24 12.81
N ILE A 102 3.40 0.22 12.04
CA ILE A 102 3.12 0.34 10.61
C ILE A 102 1.61 0.18 10.43
N VAL A 103 0.96 1.19 9.85
CA VAL A 103 -0.47 1.21 9.56
C VAL A 103 -0.64 1.58 8.09
N GLY A 104 -1.58 0.94 7.42
CA GLY A 104 -1.89 1.26 6.04
C GLY A 104 -2.65 0.14 5.34
N GLN A 105 -2.89 0.35 4.06
CA GLN A 105 -3.47 -0.63 3.16
C GLN A 105 -2.43 -1.04 2.13
N VAL A 106 -2.43 -2.33 1.76
CA VAL A 106 -1.66 -2.85 0.64
C VAL A 106 -2.61 -3.35 -0.43
N ALA A 107 -2.34 -2.99 -1.68
CA ALA A 107 -3.08 -3.47 -2.83
C ALA A 107 -2.24 -4.46 -3.67
N CYS A 108 -2.90 -5.52 -4.14
CA CYS A 108 -2.32 -6.56 -4.97
C CYS A 108 -3.20 -6.75 -6.22
N GLU A 109 -2.58 -6.76 -7.41
CA GLU A 109 -3.25 -7.08 -8.67
C GLU A 109 -2.34 -8.00 -9.48
N LEU A 110 -2.83 -9.22 -9.75
CA LEU A 110 -2.06 -10.29 -10.36
C LEU A 110 -2.72 -10.85 -11.61
N TRP A 111 -1.89 -11.17 -12.59
CA TRP A 111 -2.28 -11.83 -13.83
C TRP A 111 -1.84 -13.29 -13.76
N LEU A 112 -2.79 -14.20 -13.55
CA LEU A 112 -2.53 -15.63 -13.36
C LEU A 112 -3.13 -16.46 -14.50
N GLN A 113 -2.51 -17.60 -14.79
CA GLN A 113 -3.09 -18.56 -15.75
C GLN A 113 -4.28 -19.28 -15.12
N PRO A 114 -5.39 -19.52 -15.85
CA PRO A 114 -6.59 -20.12 -15.26
C PRO A 114 -6.40 -21.51 -14.63
N LYS A 115 -5.39 -22.26 -15.12
CA LYS A 115 -5.09 -23.63 -14.69
C LYS A 115 -4.14 -23.72 -13.50
N ILE A 116 -3.67 -22.59 -12.97
CA ILE A 116 -2.81 -22.56 -11.80
C ILE A 116 -3.54 -23.17 -10.60
N SER A 117 -2.81 -23.84 -9.71
CA SER A 117 -3.38 -24.36 -8.48
C SER A 117 -3.78 -23.22 -7.54
N ILE A 118 -4.74 -23.45 -6.65
CA ILE A 118 -5.14 -22.50 -5.61
C ILE A 118 -3.95 -22.20 -4.67
N ASN A 119 -3.10 -23.19 -4.39
CA ASN A 119 -1.90 -23.02 -3.58
C ASN A 119 -0.90 -22.06 -4.23
N ASP A 120 -0.60 -22.25 -5.52
CA ASP A 120 0.31 -21.39 -6.25
C ASP A 120 -0.26 -19.98 -6.45
N ALA A 121 -1.56 -19.85 -6.69
CA ALA A 121 -2.23 -18.55 -6.75
C ALA A 121 -2.13 -17.81 -5.40
N SER A 122 -2.33 -18.51 -4.29
CA SER A 122 -2.18 -17.94 -2.94
C SER A 122 -0.74 -17.54 -2.67
N ASN A 123 0.23 -18.36 -3.07
CA ASN A 123 1.66 -18.05 -2.97
C ASN A 123 2.04 -16.82 -3.80
N ALA A 124 1.50 -16.66 -5.01
CA ALA A 124 1.71 -15.47 -5.83
C ALA A 124 1.20 -14.20 -5.13
N VAL A 125 0.03 -14.26 -4.48
CA VAL A 125 -0.51 -13.14 -3.67
C VAL A 125 0.42 -12.81 -2.50
N LYS A 126 0.85 -13.83 -1.73
CA LYS A 126 1.80 -13.65 -0.61
C LYS A 126 3.10 -13.00 -1.08
N GLN A 127 3.68 -13.51 -2.16
CA GLN A 127 4.92 -13.02 -2.74
C GLN A 127 4.80 -11.58 -3.21
N ASP A 128 3.70 -11.21 -3.87
CA ASP A 128 3.50 -9.84 -4.34
C ASP A 128 3.35 -8.84 -3.20
N ILE A 129 2.60 -9.19 -2.15
CA ILE A 129 2.46 -8.37 -0.94
C ILE A 129 3.82 -8.18 -0.27
N MET A 130 4.55 -9.26 -0.01
CA MET A 130 5.85 -9.19 0.65
C MET A 130 6.88 -8.44 -0.19
N ARG A 131 6.93 -8.70 -1.50
CA ARG A 131 7.80 -7.95 -2.42
C ARG A 131 7.49 -6.47 -2.37
N SER A 132 6.21 -6.10 -2.43
CA SER A 132 5.80 -4.70 -2.39
C SER A 132 6.16 -4.01 -1.08
N LEU A 133 5.84 -4.63 0.06
CA LEU A 133 6.16 -4.07 1.38
C LEU A 133 7.68 -3.92 1.57
N SER A 134 8.45 -4.94 1.22
CA SER A 134 9.91 -4.89 1.33
C SER A 134 10.50 -3.76 0.48
N THR A 135 10.10 -3.64 -0.79
CA THR A 135 10.59 -2.57 -1.68
C THR A 135 10.26 -1.17 -1.14
N ARG A 136 9.04 -0.97 -0.65
CA ARG A 136 8.61 0.34 -0.10
C ARG A 136 9.43 0.74 1.11
N LEU A 137 9.58 -0.19 2.05
CA LEU A 137 10.33 0.08 3.26
C LEU A 137 11.82 0.24 2.94
N GLU A 138 12.35 -0.51 1.97
CA GLU A 138 13.71 -0.37 1.45
C GLU A 138 14.01 1.02 0.89
N MET A 139 13.21 1.46 -0.08
CA MET A 139 13.30 2.80 -0.63
C MET A 139 13.19 3.88 0.46
N HIS A 140 12.32 3.67 1.45
CA HIS A 140 12.14 4.62 2.54
C HIS A 140 13.37 4.72 3.44
N TRP A 141 13.90 3.61 3.95
CA TRP A 141 15.03 3.67 4.89
C TRP A 141 16.34 4.04 4.19
N ASP A 142 16.53 3.72 2.91
CA ASP A 142 17.66 4.24 2.12
C ASP A 142 17.62 5.77 2.07
N SER A 143 16.45 6.36 1.80
CA SER A 143 16.25 7.83 1.79
C SER A 143 16.53 8.48 3.15
N LEU A 144 16.14 7.83 4.25
CA LEU A 144 16.40 8.36 5.60
C LEU A 144 17.89 8.43 5.94
N THR A 145 18.70 7.47 5.47
CA THR A 145 20.15 7.50 5.72
C THR A 145 20.87 8.64 5.01
N GLU A 146 20.24 9.28 4.02
CA GLU A 146 20.76 10.45 3.33
C GLU A 146 20.30 11.79 3.97
N GLU A 147 19.17 11.81 4.70
CA GLU A 147 18.47 13.05 5.09
C GLU A 147 18.34 13.29 6.61
N GLU A 148 18.29 12.27 7.47
CA GLU A 148 18.03 12.47 8.91
C GLU A 148 19.32 12.49 9.76
N ASN A 149 19.63 13.67 10.31
CA ASN A 149 20.39 13.77 11.57
C ASN A 149 19.52 13.22 12.71
N SER A 150 20.16 12.56 13.66
CA SER A 150 19.63 11.70 14.74
C SER A 150 18.69 12.35 15.78
N GLU A 151 17.96 13.42 15.47
CA GLU A 151 17.27 14.25 16.48
C GLU A 151 15.76 13.96 16.63
N ASP A 152 15.10 13.29 15.68
CA ASP A 152 13.63 13.07 15.72
C ASP A 152 13.23 11.61 15.98
N ILE A 153 13.24 11.20 17.25
CA ILE A 153 12.93 9.82 17.69
C ILE A 153 11.41 9.48 17.62
N ASN A 154 10.55 10.49 17.41
CA ASN A 154 9.09 10.35 17.35
C ASN A 154 8.50 10.97 16.07
N CYS A 155 8.97 10.52 14.90
CA CYS A 155 8.46 10.98 13.62
C CYS A 155 7.45 9.99 13.00
N VAL A 156 6.48 10.55 12.27
CA VAL A 156 5.58 9.78 11.42
C VAL A 156 6.17 9.78 10.03
N HIS A 157 6.43 8.59 9.49
CA HIS A 157 6.97 8.44 8.15
C HIS A 157 5.90 7.99 7.15
N GLU A 158 6.03 8.49 5.92
CA GLU A 158 5.20 8.10 4.79
C GLU A 158 6.07 7.38 3.74
N PRO A 159 6.20 6.03 3.81
CA PRO A 159 6.95 5.29 2.82
C PRO A 159 6.26 5.37 1.45
N PRO A 160 7.01 5.23 0.33
CA PRO A 160 6.45 5.30 -1.02
C PRO A 160 5.22 4.41 -1.18
N ARG A 161 4.18 4.90 -1.85
CA ARG A 161 2.92 4.17 -2.09
C ARG A 161 2.95 3.49 -3.46
N ARG A 162 2.40 2.29 -3.55
CA ARG A 162 2.38 1.56 -4.82
C ARG A 162 1.24 2.06 -5.72
N VAL A 163 1.56 2.29 -6.99
CA VAL A 163 0.57 2.51 -8.05
C VAL A 163 0.69 1.45 -9.14
N LEU A 164 -0.42 1.17 -9.82
CA LEU A 164 -0.47 0.22 -10.92
C LEU A 164 -0.64 0.96 -12.24
N VAL A 165 0.38 0.87 -13.10
CA VAL A 165 0.45 1.54 -14.39
C VAL A 165 0.07 0.56 -15.49
N THR A 166 -1.04 0.81 -16.19
CA THR A 166 -1.45 -0.02 -17.33
C THR A 166 -0.77 0.50 -18.60
N LEU A 167 -0.04 -0.37 -19.29
CA LEU A 167 0.61 -0.02 -20.55
C LEU A 167 -0.40 0.12 -21.71
N PRO A 168 -0.16 1.00 -22.68
CA PRO A 168 -0.98 1.07 -23.90
C PRO A 168 -1.05 -0.28 -24.61
N HIS A 169 -2.21 -0.64 -25.12
CA HIS A 169 -2.45 -1.89 -25.85
C HIS A 169 -2.20 -3.19 -25.07
N SER A 170 -1.94 -3.11 -23.76
CA SER A 170 -1.79 -4.26 -22.88
C SER A 170 -2.82 -4.19 -21.75
N LYS A 171 -3.21 -5.37 -21.26
CA LYS A 171 -3.98 -5.47 -20.02
C LYS A 171 -3.05 -5.59 -18.81
N ILE A 172 -1.78 -5.90 -19.02
CA ILE A 172 -0.78 -6.07 -17.96
C ILE A 172 -0.50 -4.72 -17.30
N THR A 173 -0.40 -4.75 -15.98
CA THR A 173 -0.08 -3.60 -15.14
C THR A 173 1.34 -3.73 -14.59
N LEU A 174 2.11 -2.65 -14.67
CA LEU A 174 3.39 -2.52 -13.97
C LEU A 174 3.17 -1.86 -12.62
N SER A 175 4.05 -2.16 -11.67
CA SER A 175 4.06 -1.49 -10.37
C SER A 175 5.10 -0.40 -10.38
N ASP A 176 4.72 0.76 -9.89
CA ASP A 176 5.63 1.86 -9.60
C ASP A 176 5.37 2.36 -8.19
N TYR A 177 6.34 3.06 -7.59
CA TYR A 177 6.27 3.51 -6.21
C TYR A 177 6.47 5.02 -6.14
N LEU A 178 5.43 5.72 -5.69
CA LEU A 178 5.42 7.17 -5.62
C LEU A 178 5.72 7.63 -4.20
N PHE A 179 6.70 8.51 -4.05
CA PHE A 179 6.99 9.22 -2.81
C PHE A 179 5.89 10.23 -2.47
N PRO A 180 5.82 10.70 -1.21
CA PRO A 180 4.92 11.79 -0.84
C PRO A 180 5.09 13.01 -1.76
N GLY A 181 3.96 13.53 -2.28
CA GLY A 181 3.94 14.64 -3.23
C GLY A 181 4.02 14.22 -4.71
N GLU A 182 4.48 13.01 -5.03
CA GLU A 182 4.51 12.51 -6.40
C GLU A 182 3.13 12.06 -6.89
N GLY A 183 2.92 12.24 -8.20
CA GLY A 183 1.65 12.01 -8.87
C GLY A 183 1.77 11.14 -10.12
N ALA A 184 0.69 11.15 -10.90
CA ALA A 184 0.55 10.32 -12.10
C ALA A 184 1.57 10.66 -13.21
N GLN A 185 2.14 11.88 -13.22
CA GLN A 185 3.15 12.24 -14.22
C GLN A 185 4.51 11.65 -13.88
N ASP A 186 4.89 11.67 -12.61
CA ASP A 186 6.16 11.09 -12.12
C ASP A 186 6.19 9.59 -12.42
N ALA A 187 5.08 8.90 -12.16
CA ALA A 187 4.95 7.48 -12.51
C ALA A 187 5.04 7.20 -14.01
N LYS A 188 4.55 8.13 -14.85
CA LYS A 188 4.68 8.00 -16.30
C LYS A 188 6.15 8.13 -16.72
N ILE A 189 6.86 9.12 -16.19
CA ILE A 189 8.27 9.37 -16.49
C ILE A 189 9.11 8.16 -16.07
N SER A 190 8.92 7.68 -14.84
CA SER A 190 9.57 6.47 -14.30
C SER A 190 9.39 5.27 -15.22
N VAL A 191 8.17 4.98 -15.66
CA VAL A 191 7.89 3.83 -16.56
C VAL A 191 8.48 4.02 -17.96
N GLU A 192 8.44 5.23 -18.51
CA GLU A 192 9.06 5.54 -19.81
C GLU A 192 10.58 5.32 -19.76
N GLU A 193 11.23 5.76 -18.68
CA GLU A 193 12.67 5.59 -18.47
C GLU A 193 13.03 4.13 -18.24
N LEU A 194 12.28 3.41 -17.39
CA LEU A 194 12.53 2.00 -17.08
C LEU A 194 12.42 1.09 -18.32
N LEU A 195 11.48 1.38 -19.21
CA LEU A 195 11.24 0.58 -20.41
C LEU A 195 11.98 1.10 -21.66
N ASP A 196 12.63 2.26 -21.56
CA ASP A 196 13.24 2.98 -22.69
C ASP A 196 12.25 3.20 -23.86
N VAL A 197 11.05 3.65 -23.53
CA VAL A 197 9.97 3.93 -24.51
C VAL A 197 9.35 5.30 -24.26
N LYS A 198 8.76 5.86 -25.32
CA LYS A 198 7.88 7.03 -25.20
C LYS A 198 6.44 6.63 -25.34
N ILE A 199 5.63 7.04 -24.37
CA ILE A 199 4.22 6.69 -24.32
C ILE A 199 3.40 7.93 -24.63
N ASP A 200 2.75 7.90 -25.79
CA ASP A 200 1.88 8.98 -26.21
C ASP A 200 0.61 9.03 -25.35
N GLY A 201 0.29 10.23 -24.86
CA GLY A 201 -0.92 10.48 -24.08
C GLY A 201 -0.81 10.17 -22.59
N LYS A 202 -1.98 10.03 -21.93
CA LYS A 202 -2.09 9.78 -20.49
C LYS A 202 -2.11 8.29 -20.21
N LEU A 203 -1.23 7.84 -19.32
CA LEU A 203 -1.26 6.47 -18.81
C LEU A 203 -2.45 6.26 -17.88
N LYS A 204 -3.04 5.07 -17.93
CA LYS A 204 -4.05 4.66 -16.95
C LYS A 204 -3.32 4.18 -15.71
N ILE A 205 -3.30 5.04 -14.70
CA ILE A 205 -2.68 4.77 -13.40
C ILE A 205 -3.79 4.52 -12.40
N LYS A 206 -3.70 3.38 -11.72
CA LYS A 206 -4.64 2.97 -10.68
C LYS A 206 -3.93 3.08 -9.35
N ASP A 207 -4.36 4.05 -8.56
CA ASP A 207 -3.95 4.26 -7.18
C ASP A 207 -5.04 3.70 -6.26
N VAL A 208 -4.76 2.55 -5.65
CA VAL A 208 -5.71 1.83 -4.80
C VAL A 208 -5.50 2.14 -3.32
N GLU A 209 -4.26 2.46 -2.95
CA GLU A 209 -3.86 2.70 -1.56
C GLU A 209 -4.13 4.16 -1.15
N GLY A 210 -4.03 5.11 -2.10
CA GLY A 210 -4.22 6.53 -1.84
C GLY A 210 -3.06 7.14 -1.04
N GLN A 211 -3.20 8.42 -0.69
CA GLN A 211 -2.30 9.07 0.26
C GLN A 211 -2.67 8.71 1.69
N ALA A 212 -1.68 8.67 2.57
CA ALA A 212 -1.90 8.43 3.99
C ALA A 212 -2.68 9.60 4.61
N ASP A 213 -3.73 9.30 5.38
CA ASP A 213 -4.36 10.29 6.24
C ASP A 213 -3.61 10.34 7.57
N ILE A 214 -2.71 11.31 7.69
CA ILE A 214 -1.85 11.50 8.85
C ILE A 214 -2.48 12.40 9.93
N SER A 215 -3.69 12.91 9.70
CA SER A 215 -4.33 13.89 10.59
C SER A 215 -4.48 13.41 12.04
N GLU A 216 -4.78 12.12 12.24
CA GLU A 216 -4.90 11.49 13.55
C GLU A 216 -3.59 11.54 14.36
N TYR A 217 -2.45 11.40 13.69
CA TYR A 217 -1.14 11.33 14.35
C TYR A 217 -0.57 12.70 14.73
N TYR A 218 -0.92 13.77 14.00
CA TYR A 218 -0.55 15.13 14.41
C TYR A 218 -1.43 15.66 15.54
N SER A 219 -2.70 15.24 15.61
CA SER A 219 -3.61 15.66 16.69
C SER A 219 -3.25 15.10 18.06
N SER A 220 -2.55 13.95 18.10
CA SER A 220 -2.11 13.27 19.32
C SER A 220 -0.71 13.71 19.79
N GLY A 221 0.08 14.39 18.94
CA GLY A 221 1.39 14.94 19.30
C GLY A 221 1.37 16.24 20.11
N LEU A 222 0.20 16.87 20.29
CA LEU A 222 0.05 18.14 21.03
C LEU A 222 0.01 17.97 22.57
N GLU A 223 0.09 16.74 23.09
CA GLU A 223 0.20 16.49 24.54
C GLU A 223 1.63 16.11 24.99
N SER A 224 2.64 16.25 24.11
CA SER A 224 4.04 16.14 24.53
C SER A 224 4.54 17.52 24.95
N ASP A 225 4.89 17.64 26.22
CA ASP A 225 5.29 18.84 26.96
C ASP A 225 6.71 19.33 26.53
N SER A 226 6.91 19.59 25.24
CA SER A 226 8.12 20.25 24.72
C SER A 226 7.83 21.71 24.40
N ASP A 227 8.49 22.61 25.13
CA ASP A 227 8.57 24.07 24.91
C ASP A 227 9.32 24.43 23.60
N GLU A 228 9.00 23.76 22.50
CA GLU A 228 9.51 24.06 21.16
C GLU A 228 8.48 24.92 20.43
N VAL A 229 8.75 26.23 20.38
CA VAL A 229 7.96 27.18 19.59
C VAL A 229 8.21 26.91 18.11
N LEU A 230 7.48 25.96 17.53
CA LEU A 230 7.46 25.75 16.09
C LEU A 230 6.65 26.85 15.39
N PRO A 231 7.05 27.28 14.18
CA PRO A 231 6.42 28.37 13.46
C PRO A 231 4.99 27.96 13.08
N LYS A 232 4.02 28.75 13.57
CA LYS A 232 2.60 28.61 13.21
C LYS A 232 2.47 28.58 11.69
N LEU A 233 1.95 27.48 11.15
CA LEU A 233 1.41 27.44 9.80
C LEU A 233 0.41 28.61 9.65
N PRO A 234 0.48 29.44 8.59
CA PRO A 234 -0.35 30.63 8.49
C PRO A 234 -1.75 30.24 8.01
N THR A 235 -2.57 29.66 8.90
CA THR A 235 -3.83 29.06 8.47
C THR A 235 -5.02 30.01 8.43
N ASP A 236 -4.95 31.26 8.91
CA ASP A 236 -6.10 32.17 8.78
C ASP A 236 -5.80 33.63 8.40
N THR A 237 -4.54 34.06 8.36
CA THR A 237 -4.18 35.43 7.92
C THR A 237 -4.14 35.57 6.39
N ASN A 238 -3.96 34.47 5.66
CA ASN A 238 -3.77 34.48 4.20
C ASN A 238 -5.06 34.73 3.41
N LYS A 239 -6.22 34.31 3.92
CA LYS A 239 -7.51 34.49 3.21
C LYS A 239 -7.86 35.97 3.03
N PHE A 240 -7.56 36.81 4.02
CA PHE A 240 -7.80 38.24 3.94
C PHE A 240 -6.87 38.92 2.91
N MET A 241 -5.60 38.51 2.85
CA MET A 241 -4.63 39.01 1.86
C MET A 241 -5.04 38.66 0.42
N TYR A 242 -5.57 37.45 0.19
CA TYR A 242 -6.08 37.06 -1.13
C TYR A 242 -7.34 37.84 -1.54
N ILE A 243 -8.27 38.08 -0.59
CA ILE A 243 -9.50 38.85 -0.87
C ILE A 243 -9.16 40.32 -1.16
N VAL A 244 -8.26 40.93 -0.39
CA VAL A 244 -7.81 42.31 -0.62
C VAL A 244 -7.03 42.40 -1.95
N GLY A 245 -6.14 41.45 -2.23
CA GLY A 245 -5.40 41.40 -3.51
C GLY A 245 -6.32 41.27 -4.72
N LEU A 246 -7.34 40.40 -4.65
CA LEU A 246 -8.33 40.25 -5.72
C LEU A 246 -9.16 41.53 -5.92
N GLY A 247 -9.52 42.20 -4.82
CA GLY A 247 -10.25 43.48 -4.87
C GLY A 247 -9.45 44.59 -5.53
N VAL A 248 -8.17 44.73 -5.19
CA VAL A 248 -7.28 45.73 -5.79
C VAL A 248 -7.07 45.44 -7.28
N ALA A 249 -6.86 44.18 -7.66
CA ALA A 249 -6.69 43.79 -9.06
C ALA A 249 -7.93 44.13 -9.93
N LEU A 250 -9.13 43.87 -9.41
CA LEU A 250 -10.39 44.23 -10.09
C LEU A 250 -10.55 45.75 -10.24
N LEU A 251 -10.17 46.53 -9.23
CA LEU A 251 -10.28 47.98 -9.26
C LEU A 251 -9.31 48.60 -10.28
N VAL A 252 -8.07 48.10 -10.35
CA VAL A 252 -7.10 48.48 -11.39
C VAL A 252 -7.62 48.13 -12.78
N LEU A 253 -8.21 46.95 -12.94
CA LEU A 253 -8.77 46.51 -14.22
C LEU A 253 -9.94 47.41 -14.66
N ILE A 254 -10.84 47.77 -13.74
CA ILE A 254 -11.95 48.70 -14.03
C ILE A 254 -11.42 50.09 -14.41
N LEU A 255 -10.41 50.61 -13.70
CA LEU A 255 -9.79 51.89 -14.03
C LEU A 255 -9.04 51.87 -15.37
N SER A 256 -8.52 50.71 -15.79
CA SER A 256 -7.87 50.56 -17.10
C SER A 256 -8.84 50.49 -18.29
N LEU A 257 -10.12 50.24 -18.02
CA LEU A 257 -11.19 50.13 -19.03
C LEU A 257 -12.04 51.42 -19.14
N LEU A 258 -11.79 52.41 -18.26
CA LEU A 258 -12.37 53.76 -18.28
C LEU A 258 -11.40 54.73 -18.98
#